data_AF-A0A925DDE0-F1
#
_entry.id   AF-A0A925DDE0-F1
#
_cell.length_a   1.000
_cell.length_b   1.000
_cell.length_c   1.000
_cell.angle_alpha   90.00
_cell.angle_beta   90.00
_cell.angle_gamma   90.00
#
_symmetry.space_group_name_H-M   'P 1'
#
loop_
_entity.id
_entity.type
_entity.pdbx_description
1 polymer ?
#
loop_
_entity_poly.entity_id
_entity_poly.type
_entity_poly.pdbx_seq_one_letter_code
_entity_poly.pdbx_strand_id
1 'polypeptide(L)' 'GKSDDAGNTVIEGKVGAAQLFATIFQALGIDHQKNYHVGARPLPLTDPGTQPIREVLA' A
#
# COMPACT_ATOMS: atom_id res chain seq x y z
N GLY A 1 -3.07 11.24 -8.78
CA GLY A 1 -1.77 11.83 -8.46
C GLY A 1 -1.49 12.97 -9.41
N LYS A 2 -0.98 14.08 -8.92
CA LYS A 2 -0.59 15.25 -9.71
C LYS A 2 0.91 15.23 -9.97
N SER A 3 1.33 15.39 -11.21
CA SER A 3 2.74 15.57 -11.55
C SER A 3 3.18 17.03 -11.41
N ASP A 4 4.49 17.26 -11.27
CA ASP A 4 5.08 18.59 -11.45
C ASP A 4 4.89 19.10 -12.89
N ASP A 5 5.14 20.40 -13.10
CA ASP A 5 4.95 21.06 -14.40
C ASP A 5 5.79 20.43 -15.52
N ALA A 6 6.92 19.82 -15.17
CA ALA A 6 7.80 19.11 -16.09
C ALA A 6 7.42 17.63 -16.30
N GLY A 7 6.48 17.07 -15.54
CA GLY A 7 6.02 15.69 -15.65
C GLY A 7 6.96 14.61 -15.11
N ASN A 8 7.97 14.98 -14.32
CA ASN A 8 9.02 14.08 -13.82
C ASN A 8 8.71 13.46 -12.45
N THR A 9 7.93 14.13 -11.61
CA THR A 9 7.64 13.65 -10.25
C THR A 9 6.19 13.86 -9.85
N VAL A 10 5.67 12.97 -9.00
CA VAL A 10 4.34 13.12 -8.41
C VAL A 10 4.45 14.01 -7.17
N ILE A 11 3.87 15.21 -7.25
CA ILE A 11 3.86 16.22 -6.20
C ILE A 11 2.65 16.09 -5.26
N GLU A 12 1.59 15.39 -5.69
CA GLU A 12 0.39 15.20 -4.89
C GLU A 12 -0.20 13.80 -5.09
N GLY A 13 -0.62 13.17 -4.00
CA GLY A 13 -1.21 11.82 -4.04
C GLY A 13 -0.24 10.77 -4.58
N LYS A 14 1.04 10.84 -4.17
CA LYS A 14 2.04 9.83 -4.50
C LYS A 14 1.71 8.55 -3.75
N VAL A 15 1.64 7.45 -4.50
CA VAL A 15 1.32 6.11 -3.98
C VAL A 15 2.54 5.22 -4.10
N GLY A 16 2.91 4.55 -3.01
CA GLY A 16 3.91 3.49 -3.00
C GLY A 16 3.33 2.11 -3.25
N ALA A 17 4.20 1.14 -3.54
CA ALA A 17 3.80 -0.25 -3.75
C ALA A 17 3.07 -0.85 -2.53
N ALA A 18 3.54 -0.58 -1.31
CA ALA A 18 2.91 -1.08 -0.10
C ALA A 18 1.45 -0.61 0.03
N GLN A 19 1.18 0.68 -0.21
CA GLN A 19 -0.17 1.24 -0.16
C GLN A 19 -1.08 0.63 -1.24
N LEU A 20 -0.56 0.40 -2.44
CA LEU A 20 -1.31 -0.28 -3.51
C LEU A 20 -1.73 -1.68 -3.09
N PHE A 21 -0.81 -2.50 -2.59
CA PHE A 21 -1.14 -3.87 -2.16
C PHE A 21 -2.04 -3.90 -0.93
N ALA A 22 -1.86 -2.98 0.04
CA ALA A 22 -2.76 -2.85 1.17
C ALA A 22 -4.21 -2.56 0.72
N THR A 23 -4.37 -1.71 -0.29
CA THR A 23 -5.66 -1.37 -0.88
C THR A 23 -6.32 -2.58 -1.55
N ILE A 24 -5.56 -3.34 -2.35
CA ILE A 24 -6.06 -4.57 -3.00
C ILE A 24 -6.46 -5.61 -1.96
N PHE A 25 -5.63 -5.85 -0.94
CA PHE A 25 -5.93 -6.82 0.11
C PHE A 25 -7.18 -6.43 0.89
N GLN A 26 -7.33 -5.15 1.25
CA GLN A 26 -8.54 -4.66 1.91
C GLN A 26 -9.79 -4.89 1.04
N ALA A 27 -9.73 -4.59 -0.26
CA ALA A 27 -10.85 -4.81 -1.19
C ALA A 27 -11.31 -6.27 -1.23
N LEU A 28 -10.36 -7.20 -1.07
CA LEU A 28 -10.61 -8.64 -1.09
C LEU A 28 -10.97 -9.21 0.30
N GLY A 29 -11.09 -8.37 1.33
CA GLY A 29 -11.34 -8.82 2.70
C GLY A 29 -10.14 -9.51 3.36
N ILE A 30 -8.93 -9.32 2.82
CA ILE A 30 -7.68 -9.86 3.36
C ILE A 30 -7.10 -8.84 4.34
N ASP A 31 -6.74 -9.29 5.54
CA ASP A 31 -5.99 -8.47 6.50
C ASP A 31 -4.57 -8.22 5.99
N HIS A 32 -4.33 -7.01 5.49
CA HIS A 32 -3.04 -6.60 4.95
C HIS A 32 -1.94 -6.41 6.01
N GLN A 33 -2.30 -6.36 7.30
CA GLN A 33 -1.36 -6.25 8.42
C GLN A 33 -0.91 -7.62 8.96
N LYS A 34 -1.46 -8.71 8.42
CA LYS A 34 -1.10 -10.07 8.78
C LYS A 34 0.38 -10.35 8.45
N ASN A 35 1.00 -11.13 9.33
CA ASN A 35 2.34 -11.70 9.14
C ASN A 35 2.27 -13.17 8.77
N TYR A 36 3.03 -13.57 7.75
CA TYR A 36 3.44 -14.97 7.56
C TYR A 36 4.68 -15.28 8.37
N HIS A 37 4.93 -16.56 8.62
CA HIS A 37 6.09 -17.01 9.37
C HIS A 37 6.74 -18.19 8.64
N VAL A 38 8.01 -18.02 8.28
CA VAL A 38 8.89 -19.11 7.82
C VAL A 38 10.10 -19.08 8.73
N GLY A 39 10.14 -19.99 9.71
CA GLY A 39 11.05 -19.91 10.84
C GLY A 39 10.64 -18.85 11.87
N ALA A 40 11.60 -18.27 12.58
CA ALA A 40 11.32 -17.35 13.69
C ALA A 40 11.06 -15.89 13.27
N ARG A 41 11.36 -15.51 12.02
CA ARG A 41 11.21 -14.12 11.55
C ARG A 41 9.83 -13.92 10.90
N PRO A 42 9.03 -12.91 11.32
CA PRO A 42 7.79 -12.57 10.64
C PRO A 42 8.06 -11.96 9.26
N LEU A 43 7.23 -12.34 8.28
CA LEU A 43 7.16 -11.79 6.94
C LEU A 43 5.84 -11.02 6.79
N PRO A 44 5.86 -9.68 6.90
CA PRO A 44 4.64 -8.90 6.75
C PRO A 44 4.15 -8.91 5.30
N LEU A 45 2.83 -8.90 5.12
CA LEU A 45 2.21 -8.80 3.79
C LEU A 45 2.42 -7.43 3.14
N THR A 46 2.43 -6.38 3.95
CA THR A 46 2.72 -5.00 3.54
C THR A 46 3.63 -4.35 4.59
N ASP A 47 4.43 -3.36 4.20
CA ASP A 47 5.35 -2.70 5.13
C ASP A 47 4.61 -2.21 6.40
N PRO A 48 5.14 -2.44 7.62
CA PRO A 48 4.47 -2.06 8.84
C PRO A 48 4.06 -0.57 8.86
N GLY A 49 2.83 -0.29 9.28
CA GLY A 49 2.28 1.06 9.32
C GLY A 49 1.66 1.55 8.00
N THR A 50 1.81 0.81 6.90
CA THR A 50 1.13 1.10 5.63
C THR A 50 -0.38 1.15 5.81
N GLN A 51 -1.01 2.12 5.16
CA GLN A 51 -2.46 2.25 5.11
C GLN A 51 -2.97 2.07 3.67
N PRO A 52 -4.13 1.42 3.48
CA PRO A 52 -4.81 1.36 2.19
C PRO A 52 -5.32 2.74 1.78
N ILE A 53 -5.45 2.95 0.48
CA ILE A 53 -5.94 4.18 -0.14
C ILE A 53 -7.47 4.10 -0.18
N ARG A 54 -8.14 4.94 0.61
CA ARG A 54 -9.60 4.88 0.76
C ARG A 54 -10.32 5.58 -0.38
N GLU A 55 -9.65 6.49 -1.06
CA GLU A 55 -10.21 7.37 -2.08
C GLU A 55 -10.47 6.66 -3.41
N VAL A 56 -9.87 5.48 -3.64
CA VAL A 56 -9.89 4.81 -4.96
C VAL A 56 -10.85 3.63 -5.06
N LEU A 57 -11.47 3.21 -3.96
CA LEU A 57 -12.40 2.06 -3.91
C LEU A 57 -13.84 2.45 -3.49
N ALA A 58 -14.18 3.75 -3.57
CA ALA A 58 -15.49 4.28 -3.20
C ALA A 58 -16.65 3.72 -4.03
#